data_AF-A0A526RTF9-F1
#
_entry.id   AF-A0A526RTF9-F1
#
_cell.length_a   1.000
_cell.length_b   1.000
_cell.length_c   1.000
_cell.angle_alpha   90.00
_cell.angle_beta   90.00
_cell.angle_gamma   90.00
#
_symmetry.space_group_name_H-M   'P 1'
#
loop_
_entity.id
_entity.type
_entity.pdbx_description
1 polymer ?
#
loop_
_entity_poly.entity_id
_entity_poly.type
_entity_poly.pdbx_seq_one_letter_code
_entity_poly.pdbx_strand_id
1 'polypeptide(L)'
;SALFFDLAGRYVGGPIPTIAGILLVSSLFAALSAFHNYIARYSYVAGREGLLPAAFGRTHADHQSPHIGSVVQTIGALIVLAIFAGLGLDPVLNMFTWISQVGTLGVLGMMTVTSLSVIVFFRNKQAGAPALSTVVLPALSGLIMAALFVYIFLHFGDLTGTTGGALGLILPALIPAAAVVGYVLALQLERADPARFARMGENQA
;
A
#
# COMPACT_ATOMS: atom_id res chain seq x y z
N SER A 1 -16.08 12.45 -13.02
CA SER A 1 -15.65 11.81 -14.29
C SER A 1 -16.40 12.35 -15.51
N ALA A 2 -17.71 12.60 -15.45
CA ALA A 2 -18.48 13.16 -16.58
C ALA A 2 -17.95 14.51 -17.12
N LEU A 3 -17.49 15.41 -16.23
CA LEU A 3 -17.00 16.74 -16.61
C LEU A 3 -15.80 16.70 -17.59
N PHE A 4 -14.83 15.82 -17.37
CA PHE A 4 -13.64 15.72 -18.25
C PHE A 4 -14.02 15.25 -19.66
N PHE A 5 -14.85 14.21 -19.76
CA PHE A 5 -15.29 13.67 -21.05
C PHE A 5 -16.27 14.61 -21.77
N ASP A 6 -17.11 15.34 -21.02
CA ASP A 6 -18.00 16.37 -21.55
C ASP A 6 -17.19 17.57 -22.10
N LEU A 7 -16.18 18.05 -21.37
CA LEU A 7 -15.28 19.10 -21.85
C LEU A 7 -14.46 18.63 -23.06
N ALA A 8 -13.90 17.42 -23.04
CA ALA A 8 -13.19 16.87 -24.20
C ALA A 8 -14.10 16.73 -25.43
N GLY A 9 -15.35 16.30 -25.23
CA GLY A 9 -16.36 16.25 -26.29
C GLY A 9 -16.73 17.63 -26.83
N ARG A 10 -16.91 18.61 -25.95
CA ARG A 10 -17.28 19.99 -26.33
C ARG A 10 -16.16 20.77 -27.01
N TYR A 11 -14.91 20.61 -26.59
CA TYR A 11 -13.80 21.43 -27.07
C TYR A 11 -12.92 20.74 -28.13
N VAL A 12 -12.86 19.40 -28.15
CA VAL A 12 -12.04 18.66 -29.11
C VAL A 12 -12.90 17.95 -30.15
N GLY A 13 -14.04 17.39 -29.72
CA GLY A 13 -14.94 16.63 -30.59
C GLY A 13 -14.34 15.32 -31.14
N GLY A 14 -15.10 14.63 -31.99
CA GLY A 14 -14.63 13.42 -32.66
C GLY A 14 -14.39 12.22 -31.71
N PRO A 15 -13.46 11.30 -32.04
CA PRO A 15 -13.28 10.03 -31.30
C PRO A 15 -12.47 10.17 -30.00
N ILE A 16 -12.00 11.37 -29.66
CA ILE A 16 -11.06 11.59 -28.54
C ILE A 16 -11.63 11.16 -27.17
N PRO A 17 -12.88 11.48 -26.80
CA PRO A 17 -13.46 10.98 -25.55
C PRO A 17 -13.49 9.45 -25.46
N THR A 18 -13.78 8.77 -26.58
CA THR A 18 -13.80 7.31 -26.66
C THR A 18 -12.41 6.71 -26.47
N ILE A 19 -11.39 7.26 -27.15
CA ILE A 19 -10.00 6.81 -26.99
C ILE A 19 -9.53 7.02 -25.54
N ALA A 20 -9.79 8.20 -24.97
CA ALA A 20 -9.46 8.49 -23.58
C ALA A 20 -10.18 7.52 -22.61
N GLY A 21 -11.42 7.14 -22.89
CA GLY A 21 -12.17 6.15 -22.12
C GLY A 21 -11.51 4.77 -22.17
N ILE A 22 -11.10 4.31 -23.36
CA ILE A 22 -10.40 3.02 -23.53
C ILE A 22 -9.07 3.02 -22.79
N LEU A 23 -8.27 4.08 -22.91
CA LEU A 23 -7.00 4.22 -22.20
C LEU A 23 -7.18 4.26 -20.68
N LEU A 24 -8.22 4.94 -20.19
CA LEU A 24 -8.57 4.98 -18.78
C LEU A 24 -8.93 3.58 -18.26
N VAL A 25 -9.83 2.86 -18.93
CA VAL A 25 -10.23 1.50 -18.51
C VAL A 25 -9.03 0.54 -18.54
N SER A 26 -8.20 0.63 -19.58
CA SER A 26 -7.01 -0.22 -19.73
C SER A 26 -5.97 0.06 -18.65
N SER A 27 -5.70 1.33 -18.32
CA SER A 27 -4.76 1.69 -17.25
C SER A 27 -5.27 1.29 -15.86
N LEU A 28 -6.58 1.41 -15.60
CA LEU A 28 -7.19 0.94 -14.36
C LEU A 28 -7.07 -0.58 -14.23
N PHE A 29 -7.36 -1.34 -15.30
CA PHE A 29 -7.18 -2.79 -15.31
C PHE A 29 -5.72 -3.19 -15.05
N ALA A 30 -4.78 -2.53 -15.71
CA ALA A 30 -3.35 -2.77 -15.51
C ALA A 30 -2.91 -2.47 -14.06
N ALA A 31 -3.36 -1.35 -13.48
CA ALA A 31 -3.06 -0.98 -12.09
C ALA A 31 -3.64 -1.99 -11.09
N LEU A 32 -4.89 -2.41 -11.25
CA LEU A 32 -5.53 -3.42 -10.41
C LEU A 32 -4.80 -4.75 -10.48
N SER A 33 -4.43 -5.19 -11.68
CA SER A 33 -3.63 -6.41 -11.87
C SER A 33 -2.27 -6.31 -11.18
N ALA A 34 -1.59 -5.16 -11.29
CA ALA A 34 -0.32 -4.93 -10.60
C ALA A 34 -0.49 -5.02 -9.08
N PHE A 35 -1.48 -4.37 -8.49
CA PHE A 35 -1.75 -4.44 -7.05
C PHE A 35 -2.06 -5.86 -6.58
N HIS A 36 -2.88 -6.60 -7.34
CA HIS A 36 -3.21 -7.99 -7.03
C HIS A 36 -1.95 -8.86 -6.98
N ASN A 37 -1.08 -8.72 -7.98
CA ASN A 37 0.19 -9.44 -8.05
C ASN A 37 1.16 -9.03 -6.93
N TYR A 38 1.23 -7.74 -6.60
CA TYR A 38 2.04 -7.27 -5.49
C TYR A 38 1.58 -7.89 -4.17
N ILE A 39 0.30 -7.82 -3.85
CA ILE A 39 -0.24 -8.37 -2.60
C ILE A 39 0.03 -9.87 -2.50
N ALA A 40 -0.18 -10.62 -3.58
CA ALA A 40 0.10 -12.06 -3.62
C ALA A 40 1.58 -12.36 -3.37
N ARG A 41 2.49 -11.63 -4.03
CA ARG A 41 3.95 -11.83 -3.88
C ARG A 41 4.46 -11.42 -2.50
N TYR A 42 4.01 -10.29 -1.96
CA TYR A 42 4.42 -9.85 -0.63
C TYR A 42 3.88 -10.77 0.47
N SER A 43 2.65 -11.26 0.34
CA SER A 43 2.09 -12.25 1.27
C SER A 43 2.88 -13.56 1.22
N TYR A 44 3.32 -14.00 0.03
CA TYR A 44 4.17 -15.16 -0.12
C TYR A 44 5.53 -14.98 0.56
N VAL A 45 6.20 -13.85 0.32
CA VAL A 45 7.48 -13.53 0.98
C VAL A 45 7.31 -13.51 2.50
N ALA A 46 6.27 -12.84 3.01
CA ALA A 46 5.98 -12.79 4.43
C ALA A 46 5.69 -14.17 5.04
N GLY A 47 4.99 -15.05 4.32
CA GLY A 47 4.77 -16.45 4.74
C GLY A 47 6.04 -17.29 4.73
N ARG A 48 6.91 -17.10 3.73
CA ARG A 48 8.21 -17.78 3.62
C ARG A 48 9.16 -17.37 4.75
N GLU A 49 9.13 -16.09 5.12
CA GLU A 49 9.94 -15.51 6.19
C GLU A 49 9.38 -15.77 7.60
N GLY A 50 8.19 -16.39 7.70
CA GLY A 50 7.58 -16.76 8.98
C GLY A 50 6.80 -15.65 9.68
N LEU A 51 6.55 -14.52 8.99
CA LEU A 51 5.70 -13.44 9.48
C LEU A 51 4.20 -13.75 9.33
N LEU A 52 3.84 -14.53 8.31
CA LEU A 52 2.49 -15.06 8.09
C LEU A 52 2.47 -16.59 8.26
N PRO A 53 1.29 -17.20 8.40
CA PRO A 53 1.18 -18.65 8.44
C PRO A 53 1.91 -19.32 7.27
N ALA A 54 2.60 -20.43 7.54
CA ALA A 54 3.46 -21.11 6.57
C ALA A 54 2.76 -21.49 5.25
N ALA A 55 1.43 -21.59 5.25
CA ALA A 55 0.63 -21.79 4.05
C ALA A 55 0.88 -20.69 3.01
N PHE A 56 0.96 -19.41 3.42
CA PHE A 56 1.21 -18.30 2.50
C PHE A 56 2.54 -18.42 1.75
N GLY A 57 3.54 -19.06 2.35
CA GLY A 57 4.85 -19.31 1.74
C GLY A 57 4.89 -20.46 0.73
N ARG A 58 3.74 -20.98 0.28
CA ARG A 58 3.66 -22.08 -0.71
C ARG A 58 3.26 -21.53 -2.09
N THR A 59 3.91 -22.04 -3.13
CA THR A 59 3.53 -21.82 -4.52
C THR A 59 2.58 -22.91 -5.03
N HIS A 60 1.82 -22.62 -6.08
CA HIS A 60 1.00 -23.61 -6.77
C HIS A 60 1.90 -24.70 -7.40
N ALA A 61 1.51 -25.97 -7.32
CA ALA A 61 2.31 -27.09 -7.82
C ALA A 61 2.70 -26.93 -9.30
N ASP A 62 1.72 -26.68 -10.18
CA ASP A 62 1.98 -26.59 -11.63
C ASP A 62 2.42 -25.19 -12.09
N HIS A 63 1.77 -24.13 -11.60
CA HIS A 63 1.99 -22.76 -12.08
C HIS A 63 3.05 -21.98 -11.29
N GLN A 64 3.54 -22.53 -10.17
CA GLN A 64 4.52 -21.90 -9.28
C GLN A 64 4.12 -20.49 -8.81
N SER A 65 2.82 -20.20 -8.79
CA SER A 65 2.27 -18.89 -8.42
C SER A 65 1.92 -18.82 -6.92
N PRO A 66 1.98 -17.62 -6.29
CA PRO A 66 1.59 -17.42 -4.89
C PRO A 66 0.05 -17.40 -4.73
N HIS A 67 -0.58 -18.56 -4.98
CA HIS A 67 -2.03 -18.69 -5.11
C HIS A 67 -2.82 -18.34 -3.84
N ILE A 68 -2.29 -18.62 -2.63
CA ILE A 68 -2.99 -18.33 -1.38
C ILE A 68 -3.14 -16.81 -1.18
N GLY A 69 -2.07 -16.04 -1.42
CA GLY A 69 -2.15 -14.58 -1.36
C GLY A 69 -3.13 -14.00 -2.39
N SER A 70 -3.16 -14.56 -3.59
CA SER A 70 -4.11 -14.19 -4.64
C SER A 70 -5.57 -14.44 -4.22
N VAL A 71 -5.87 -15.63 -3.69
CA VAL A 71 -7.23 -16.00 -3.23
C VAL A 71 -7.67 -15.12 -2.06
N VAL A 72 -6.81 -14.90 -1.07
CA VAL A 72 -7.11 -14.04 0.09
C VAL A 72 -7.41 -12.61 -0.37
N GLN A 73 -6.63 -12.08 -1.32
CA GLN A 73 -6.88 -10.76 -1.88
C GLN A 73 -8.21 -10.68 -2.63
N THR A 74 -8.54 -11.66 -3.46
CA THR A 74 -9.82 -11.69 -4.19
C THR A 74 -11.00 -11.77 -3.23
N ILE A 75 -10.93 -12.65 -2.23
CA ILE A 75 -11.99 -12.78 -1.21
C ILE A 75 -12.12 -11.48 -0.41
N GLY A 76 -11.01 -10.89 0.02
CA GLY A 76 -11.01 -9.61 0.73
C GLY A 76 -11.64 -8.48 -0.09
N ALA A 77 -11.29 -8.37 -1.37
CA ALA A 77 -11.90 -7.40 -2.28
C ALA A 77 -13.42 -7.62 -2.44
N LEU A 78 -13.86 -8.87 -2.59
CA LEU A 78 -15.30 -9.20 -2.66
C LEU A 78 -16.04 -8.85 -1.37
N ILE A 79 -15.44 -9.10 -0.21
CA ILE A 79 -16.03 -8.74 1.10
C ILE A 79 -16.20 -7.22 1.20
N VAL A 80 -15.15 -6.45 0.89
CA VAL A 80 -15.22 -4.99 0.91
C VAL A 80 -16.30 -4.49 -0.05
N LEU A 81 -16.33 -4.99 -1.29
CA LEU A 81 -17.37 -4.63 -2.27
C LEU A 81 -18.78 -4.96 -1.77
N ALA A 82 -18.98 -6.15 -1.19
CA ALA A 82 -20.27 -6.58 -0.66
C ALA A 82 -20.73 -5.70 0.51
N ILE A 83 -19.82 -5.28 1.39
CA ILE A 83 -20.13 -4.34 2.50
C ILE A 83 -20.61 -3.01 1.95
N PHE A 84 -19.87 -2.40 1.01
CA PHE A 84 -20.26 -1.10 0.44
C PHE A 84 -21.57 -1.19 -0.34
N ALA A 85 -21.76 -2.25 -1.13
CA ALA A 85 -23.00 -2.48 -1.87
C ALA A 85 -24.20 -2.70 -0.92
N GLY A 86 -24.03 -3.50 0.13
CA GLY A 86 -25.08 -3.78 1.12
C GLY A 86 -25.48 -2.56 1.96
N LEU A 87 -24.53 -1.66 2.20
CA LEU A 87 -24.77 -0.39 2.91
C LEU A 87 -25.25 0.74 1.99
N GLY A 88 -25.36 0.51 0.67
CA GLY A 88 -25.77 1.52 -0.31
C GLY A 88 -24.80 2.70 -0.42
N LEU A 89 -23.52 2.50 -0.09
CA LEU A 89 -22.51 3.56 -0.12
C LEU A 89 -22.05 3.82 -1.56
N ASP A 90 -21.93 5.10 -1.92
CA ASP A 90 -21.42 5.50 -3.23
C ASP A 90 -19.97 5.00 -3.47
N PRO A 91 -19.70 4.24 -4.54
CA PRO A 91 -18.38 3.67 -4.81
C PRO A 91 -17.28 4.69 -5.07
N VAL A 92 -17.62 5.89 -5.54
CA VAL A 92 -16.65 6.93 -5.87
C VAL A 92 -16.40 7.81 -4.65
N LEU A 93 -17.46 8.37 -4.07
CA LEU A 93 -17.40 9.30 -2.96
C LEU A 93 -16.95 8.63 -1.67
N ASN A 94 -17.38 7.39 -1.41
CA ASN A 94 -17.02 6.67 -0.19
C ASN A 94 -15.87 5.69 -0.46
N MET A 95 -16.11 4.63 -1.23
CA MET A 95 -15.14 3.52 -1.33
C MET A 95 -13.81 3.97 -1.93
N PHE A 96 -13.82 4.59 -3.11
CA PHE A 96 -12.62 5.03 -3.80
C PHE A 96 -11.89 6.11 -3.00
N THR A 97 -12.60 7.14 -2.51
CA THR A 97 -11.99 8.20 -1.69
C THR A 97 -11.33 7.61 -0.44
N TRP A 98 -12.04 6.81 0.35
CA TRP A 98 -11.54 6.31 1.63
C TRP A 98 -10.34 5.38 1.45
N ILE A 99 -10.45 4.39 0.55
CA ILE A 99 -9.36 3.44 0.29
C ILE A 99 -8.15 4.16 -0.29
N SER A 100 -8.34 5.15 -1.17
CA SER A 100 -7.23 5.93 -1.74
C SER A 100 -6.52 6.78 -0.69
N GLN A 101 -7.24 7.37 0.26
CA GLN A 101 -6.61 8.14 1.35
C GLN A 101 -5.87 7.22 2.32
N VAL A 102 -6.42 6.06 2.66
CA VAL A 102 -5.72 5.03 3.46
C VAL A 102 -4.46 4.55 2.73
N GLY A 103 -4.55 4.28 1.43
CA GLY A 103 -3.41 3.91 0.59
C GLY A 103 -2.32 4.99 0.57
N THR A 104 -2.71 6.25 0.44
CA THR A 104 -1.79 7.40 0.52
C THR A 104 -1.05 7.43 1.85
N LEU A 105 -1.74 7.29 2.98
CA LEU A 105 -1.10 7.19 4.29
C LEU A 105 -0.12 6.01 4.37
N GLY A 106 -0.52 4.83 3.88
CA GLY A 106 0.36 3.67 3.82
C GLY A 106 1.65 3.93 3.06
N VAL A 107 1.56 4.55 1.88
CA VAL A 107 2.72 4.91 1.04
C VAL A 107 3.61 5.94 1.73
N LEU A 108 3.04 7.00 2.29
CA LEU A 108 3.80 8.02 3.02
C LEU A 108 4.54 7.42 4.21
N GLY A 109 3.87 6.56 4.99
CA GLY A 109 4.48 5.85 6.12
C GLY A 109 5.65 4.95 5.67
N MET A 110 5.46 4.17 4.60
CA MET A 110 6.54 3.36 4.02
C MET A 110 7.71 4.21 3.54
N MET A 111 7.44 5.33 2.85
CA MET A 111 8.48 6.25 2.38
C MET A 111 9.26 6.86 3.55
N THR A 112 8.59 7.27 4.63
CA THR A 112 9.26 7.75 5.85
C THR A 112 10.19 6.71 6.44
N VAL A 113 9.72 5.47 6.64
CA VAL A 113 10.54 4.38 7.19
C VAL A 113 11.69 4.03 6.25
N THR A 114 11.46 4.04 4.94
CA THR A 114 12.49 3.79 3.91
C THR A 114 13.58 4.87 3.96
N SER A 115 13.20 6.15 4.02
CA SER A 115 14.14 7.26 4.17
C SER A 115 15.01 7.14 5.43
N LEU A 116 14.42 6.75 6.57
CA LEU A 116 15.18 6.48 7.80
C LEU A 116 16.12 5.27 7.65
N SER A 117 15.64 4.21 6.99
CA SER A 117 16.40 2.98 6.75
C SER A 117 17.65 3.24 5.93
N VAL A 118 17.58 4.13 4.93
CA VAL A 118 18.75 4.55 4.13
C VAL A 118 19.82 5.18 5.02
N ILE A 119 19.45 6.12 5.91
CA ILE A 119 20.39 6.79 6.81
C ILE A 119 21.07 5.78 7.73
N VAL A 120 20.29 4.88 8.34
CA VAL A 120 20.81 3.83 9.25
C VAL A 120 21.72 2.85 8.50
N PHE A 121 21.34 2.44 7.29
CA PHE A 121 22.12 1.53 6.46
C PHE A 121 23.50 2.09 6.15
N PHE A 122 23.59 3.34 5.65
CA PHE A 122 24.86 3.94 5.29
C PHE A 122 25.71 4.35 6.51
N ARG A 123 25.08 4.70 7.65
CA ARG A 123 25.80 4.92 8.91
C ARG A 123 26.57 3.68 9.36
N ASN A 124 26.00 2.49 9.15
CA ASN A 124 26.59 1.25 9.62
C ASN A 124 27.53 0.59 8.59
N LYS A 125 27.43 0.91 7.30
CA LYS A 125 28.15 0.18 6.24
C LYS A 125 29.22 0.93 5.45
N GLN A 126 29.33 2.27 5.45
CA GLN A 126 30.25 2.93 4.50
C GLN A 126 30.93 4.23 4.96
N ALA A 127 32.26 4.18 4.94
CA ALA A 127 33.14 5.32 4.69
C ALA A 127 33.27 5.51 3.16
N GLY A 128 32.63 6.52 2.58
CA GLY A 128 32.86 6.91 1.17
C GLY A 128 31.68 7.48 0.38
N ALA A 129 30.44 7.32 0.84
CA ALA A 129 29.27 7.90 0.17
C ALA A 129 29.03 9.37 0.60
N PRO A 130 28.67 10.30 -0.31
CA PRO A 130 28.44 11.70 0.04
C PRO A 130 27.33 11.88 1.08
N ALA A 131 27.58 12.65 2.13
CA ALA A 131 26.59 12.93 3.18
C ALA A 131 25.30 13.57 2.64
N LEU A 132 25.38 14.28 1.51
CA LEU A 132 24.22 14.84 0.83
C LEU A 132 23.22 13.76 0.42
N SER A 133 23.68 12.67 -0.22
CA SER A 133 22.81 11.61 -0.72
C SER A 133 22.42 10.56 0.32
N THR A 134 23.23 10.39 1.37
CA THR A 134 23.00 9.36 2.40
C THR A 134 22.34 9.88 3.67
N VAL A 135 22.43 11.18 3.96
CA VAL A 135 21.89 11.80 5.17
C VAL A 135 20.93 12.93 4.85
N VAL A 136 21.38 13.96 4.14
CA VAL A 136 20.59 15.21 3.96
C VAL A 136 19.33 14.96 3.12
N LEU A 137 19.47 14.38 1.93
CA LEU A 137 18.33 14.12 1.05
C LEU A 137 17.35 13.09 1.67
N PRO A 138 17.80 11.97 2.24
CA PRO A 138 16.90 11.05 2.93
C PRO A 138 16.22 11.67 4.15
N ALA A 139 16.91 12.47 4.96
CA ALA A 139 16.33 13.12 6.14
C ALA A 139 15.26 14.15 5.74
N LEU A 140 15.55 14.98 4.72
CA LEU A 140 14.60 15.94 4.19
C LEU A 140 13.35 15.24 3.62
N SER A 141 13.55 14.20 2.81
CA SER A 141 12.46 13.37 2.27
C SER A 141 11.63 12.74 3.39
N GLY A 142 12.28 12.09 4.35
CA GLY A 142 11.62 11.45 5.49
C GLY A 142 10.80 12.42 6.33
N LEU A 143 11.33 13.62 6.57
CA LEU A 143 10.63 14.69 7.30
C LEU A 143 9.40 15.20 6.54
N ILE A 144 9.53 15.44 5.23
CA ILE A 144 8.41 15.86 4.39
C ILE A 144 7.31 14.79 4.37
N MET A 145 7.68 13.53 4.13
CA MET A 145 6.72 12.42 4.09
C MET A 145 6.05 12.20 5.45
N ALA A 146 6.79 12.35 6.56
CA ALA A 146 6.23 12.26 7.90
C ALA A 146 5.26 13.42 8.20
N ALA A 147 5.62 14.65 7.82
CA ALA A 147 4.75 15.81 7.98
C ALA A 147 3.45 15.65 7.17
N LEU A 148 3.54 15.19 5.92
CA LEU A 148 2.36 14.90 5.09
C LEU A 148 1.51 13.76 5.67
N PHE A 149 2.14 12.71 6.18
CA PHE A 149 1.45 11.61 6.85
C PHE A 149 0.62 12.15 8.03
N VAL A 150 1.24 12.91 8.93
CA VAL A 150 0.56 13.49 10.10
C VAL A 150 -0.56 14.44 9.67
N TYR A 151 -0.29 15.28 8.66
CA TYR A 151 -1.28 16.24 8.16
C TYR A 151 -2.53 15.52 7.61
N ILE A 152 -2.35 14.52 6.75
CA ILE A 152 -3.46 13.74 6.19
C ILE A 152 -4.15 12.91 7.27
N PHE A 153 -3.41 12.37 8.24
CA PHE A 153 -3.98 11.60 9.34
C PHE A 153 -4.92 12.45 10.19
N LEU A 154 -4.50 13.67 10.55
CA LEU A 154 -5.31 14.58 11.37
C LEU A 154 -6.52 15.13 10.62
N HIS A 155 -6.39 15.39 9.31
CA HIS A 155 -7.46 15.95 8.47
C HIS A 155 -8.17 14.88 7.63
N PHE A 156 -8.03 13.60 8.00
CA PHE A 156 -8.58 12.49 7.23
C PHE A 156 -10.10 12.62 7.08
N GLY A 157 -10.78 13.02 8.17
CA GLY A 157 -12.22 13.26 8.17
C GLY A 157 -12.64 14.24 7.08
N ASP A 158 -11.94 15.37 6.97
CA ASP A 158 -12.26 16.43 6.01
C ASP A 158 -12.01 15.98 4.57
N LEU A 159 -10.93 15.21 4.35
CA LEU A 159 -10.58 14.67 3.03
C LEU A 159 -11.53 13.56 2.55
N THR A 160 -12.26 12.93 3.47
CA THR A 160 -13.11 11.76 3.18
C THR A 160 -14.59 12.00 3.40
N GLY A 161 -14.98 13.19 3.88
CA GLY A 161 -16.36 13.49 4.27
C GLY A 161 -16.83 12.72 5.50
N THR A 162 -15.89 12.25 6.35
CA THR A 162 -16.17 11.48 7.57
C THR A 162 -15.93 12.27 8.86
N THR A 163 -15.76 13.60 8.76
CA THR A 163 -15.54 14.51 9.90
C THR A 163 -16.60 14.33 10.99
N GLY A 164 -16.16 14.19 12.24
CA GLY A 164 -17.04 13.96 13.40
C GLY A 164 -17.59 12.54 13.52
N GLY A 165 -17.38 11.67 12.53
CA GLY A 165 -17.74 10.26 12.57
C GLY A 165 -16.59 9.37 13.03
N ALA A 166 -16.92 8.17 13.54
CA ALA A 166 -15.92 7.19 13.98
C ALA A 166 -14.98 6.74 12.83
N LEU A 167 -15.48 6.70 11.59
CA LEU A 167 -14.69 6.30 10.42
C LEU A 167 -13.52 7.25 10.14
N GLY A 168 -13.66 8.54 10.47
CA GLY A 168 -12.59 9.53 10.33
C GLY A 168 -11.39 9.28 11.24
N LEU A 169 -11.56 8.44 12.27
CA LEU A 169 -10.49 7.98 13.16
C LEU A 169 -10.08 6.53 12.87
N ILE A 170 -11.05 5.64 12.67
CA ILE A 170 -10.80 4.21 12.49
C ILE A 170 -9.98 3.95 11.22
N LEU A 171 -10.38 4.53 10.09
CA LEU A 171 -9.73 4.29 8.80
C LEU A 171 -8.25 4.71 8.77
N PRO A 172 -7.87 5.95 9.17
CA PRO A 172 -6.46 6.32 9.19
C PRO A 172 -5.67 5.53 10.25
N ALA A 173 -6.30 5.16 11.38
CA ALA A 173 -5.66 4.37 12.44
C ALA A 173 -5.30 2.94 12.01
N LEU A 174 -5.89 2.40 10.93
CA LEU A 174 -5.49 1.10 10.37
C LEU A 174 -4.00 1.06 10.00
N ILE A 175 -3.42 2.18 9.57
CA ILE A 175 -2.02 2.23 9.14
C ILE A 175 -1.04 2.07 10.32
N PRO A 176 -1.08 2.90 11.39
CA PRO A 176 -0.24 2.66 12.55
C PRO A 176 -0.57 1.33 13.24
N ALA A 177 -1.83 0.88 13.25
CA ALA A 177 -2.18 -0.44 13.77
C ALA A 177 -1.48 -1.56 13.00
N ALA A 178 -1.49 -1.53 11.67
CA ALA A 178 -0.78 -2.50 10.84
C ALA A 178 0.75 -2.45 11.07
N ALA A 179 1.33 -1.26 11.26
CA ALA A 179 2.74 -1.10 11.59
C ALA A 179 3.08 -1.75 12.95
N VAL A 180 2.23 -1.55 13.97
CA VAL A 180 2.38 -2.20 15.28
C VAL A 180 2.26 -3.71 15.18
N VAL A 181 1.28 -4.22 14.43
CA VAL A 181 1.12 -5.66 14.19
C VAL A 181 2.38 -6.25 13.53
N GLY A 182 2.88 -5.59 12.47
CA GLY A 182 4.11 -6.02 11.79
C GLY A 182 5.33 -6.02 12.71
N TYR A 183 5.49 -4.99 13.53
CA TYR A 183 6.56 -4.90 14.52
C TYR A 183 6.47 -6.00 15.59
N VAL A 184 5.26 -6.27 16.11
CA VAL A 184 5.04 -7.34 17.08
C VAL A 184 5.34 -8.71 16.48
N LEU A 185 4.91 -8.99 15.24
CA LEU A 185 5.20 -10.24 14.53
C LEU A 185 6.71 -10.41 14.33
N ALA A 186 7.42 -9.34 13.96
CA ALA A 186 8.87 -9.35 13.82
C ALA A 186 9.58 -9.69 15.15
N LEU A 187 9.17 -9.07 16.26
CA LEU A 187 9.71 -9.36 17.59
C LEU A 187 9.40 -10.79 18.07
N GLN A 188 8.21 -11.30 17.76
CA GLN A 188 7.85 -12.68 18.07
C GLN A 188 8.73 -13.66 17.30
N LEU A 189 8.99 -13.40 16.01
CA LEU A 189 9.89 -14.20 15.20
C LEU A 189 11.34 -14.13 15.71
N GLU A 190 11.83 -12.95 16.07
CA GLU A 190 13.17 -12.77 16.67
C GLU A 190 13.34 -13.61 17.94
N ARG A 191 12.31 -13.70 18.79
CA ARG A 191 12.34 -14.51 20.01
C ARG A 191 12.20 -16.01 19.77
N ALA A 192 11.31 -16.40 18.84
CA ALA A 192 11.01 -17.81 18.58
C ALA A 192 12.08 -18.49 17.73
N ASP A 193 12.63 -17.78 16.74
CA ASP A 193 13.67 -18.29 15.83
C ASP A 193 14.61 -17.14 15.38
N PRO A 194 15.60 -16.79 16.21
CA PRO A 194 16.58 -15.74 15.89
C PRO A 194 17.34 -16.01 14.59
N ALA A 195 17.55 -17.28 14.23
CA ALA A 195 18.25 -17.67 13.02
C ALA A 195 17.43 -17.40 11.76
N ARG A 196 16.09 -17.54 11.81
CA ARG A 196 15.21 -17.13 10.71
C ARG A 196 15.09 -15.62 10.62
N PHE A 197 14.99 -14.92 11.76
CA PHE A 197 14.98 -13.47 11.79
C PHE A 197 16.27 -12.86 11.21
N ALA A 198 17.44 -13.38 11.57
CA ALA A 198 18.72 -12.89 11.06
C ALA A 198 18.90 -13.10 9.55
N ARG A 199 18.27 -14.13 8.98
CA ARG A 199 18.29 -14.43 7.54
C ARG A 199 17.18 -13.72 6.75
N MET A 200 16.33 -12.93 7.43
CA MET A 200 15.25 -12.20 6.79
C MET A 200 15.82 -11.16 5.81
N GLY A 201 15.31 -11.14 4.58
CA GLY A 201 15.81 -10.25 3.54
C GLY A 201 17.12 -10.68 2.87
N GLU A 202 17.75 -11.79 3.28
CA GLU A 202 18.83 -12.40 2.50
C GLU A 202 18.22 -13.11 1.29
N ASN A 203 18.69 -12.79 0.07
CA ASN A 203 18.32 -13.52 -1.13
C ASN A 203 18.87 -14.95 -1.05
N GLN A 204 18.07 -15.86 -0.51
CA GLN A 204 18.30 -17.30 -0.68
C GLN A 204 17.95 -17.63 -2.14
N ALA A 205 18.99 -17.63 -2.98
CA ALA A 205 18.97 -18.16 -4.34
C ALA A 205 18.96 -19.69 -4.31
#